data_AF-A0A6B3FY05-F1
#
_entry.id   AF-A0A6B3FY05-F1
#
_cell.length_a   1.000
_cell.length_b   1.000
_cell.length_c   1.000
_cell.angle_alpha   90.00
_cell.angle_beta   90.00
_cell.angle_gamma   90.00
#
_symmetry.space_group_name_H-M   'P 1'
#
loop_
_entity.id
_entity.type
_entity.pdbx_description
1 polymer ?
#
loop_
_entity_poly.entity_id
_entity_poly.type
_entity_poly.pdbx_seq_one_letter_code
_entity_poly.pdbx_strand_id
1 'polypeptide(L)'
;TVERELRARLAAVVLEGAEPDARTSALVALVHATGMHPQAFPGLPKKQVDPRMAEIADGHWAGVSVREAIRNLQAAITTVTVVTVLSVVP
;
A
#
# COMPACT_ATOMS: atom_id res chain seq x y z
N THR A 1 -10.99 12.10 5.74
CA THR A 1 -10.99 10.84 6.48
C THR A 1 -9.67 10.17 6.20
N VAL A 2 -9.15 9.41 7.16
CA VAL A 2 -7.84 8.74 7.06
C VAL A 2 -7.75 7.87 5.80
N GLU A 3 -8.82 7.18 5.43
CA GLU A 3 -8.88 6.36 4.20
C GLU A 3 -8.68 7.20 2.92
N ARG A 4 -9.30 8.39 2.84
CA ARG A 4 -9.16 9.28 1.68
C ARG A 4 -7.73 9.82 1.54
N GLU A 5 -7.09 10.17 2.66
CA GLU A 5 -5.68 10.60 2.66
C GLU A 5 -4.73 9.46 2.27
N LEU A 6 -5.08 8.22 2.64
CA LEU A 6 -4.31 7.05 2.21
C LEU A 6 -4.44 6.81 0.70
N ARG A 7 -5.66 6.90 0.17
CA ARG A 7 -5.90 6.78 -1.29
C ARG A 7 -5.22 7.90 -2.07
N ALA A 8 -5.22 9.13 -1.56
CA ALA A 8 -4.52 10.25 -2.19
C ALA A 8 -3.00 10.00 -2.27
N ARG A 9 -2.38 9.47 -1.21
CA ARG A 9 -0.95 9.12 -1.23
C ARG A 9 -0.63 7.98 -2.19
N LEU A 10 -1.48 6.95 -2.24
CA LEU A 10 -1.36 5.88 -3.23
C LEU A 10 -1.44 6.42 -4.67
N ALA A 11 -2.37 7.34 -4.93
CA ALA A 11 -2.51 7.99 -6.24
C ALA A 11 -1.28 8.83 -6.59
N ALA A 12 -0.78 9.67 -5.66
CA ALA A 12 0.40 10.50 -5.90
C ALA A 12 1.63 9.65 -6.28
N VAL A 13 1.85 8.52 -5.60
CA VAL A 13 3.00 7.66 -5.87
C VAL A 13 2.85 6.86 -7.17
N VAL A 14 1.68 6.26 -7.39
CA VAL A 14 1.46 5.30 -8.50
C VAL A 14 1.09 6.00 -9.80
N LEU A 15 0.37 7.13 -9.73
CA LEU A 15 -0.11 7.87 -10.91
C LEU A 15 0.74 9.10 -11.22
N GLU A 16 1.22 9.81 -10.19
CA GLU A 16 1.95 11.07 -10.35
C GLU A 16 3.47 10.88 -10.19
N GLY A 17 3.93 9.67 -9.84
CA GLY A 17 5.35 9.33 -9.74
C GLY A 17 6.04 9.90 -8.50
N ALA A 18 5.30 10.34 -7.48
CA ALA A 18 5.88 10.78 -6.22
C ALA A 18 6.70 9.67 -5.55
N GLU A 19 7.71 10.07 -4.75
CA GLU A 19 8.55 9.13 -4.03
C GLU A 19 7.78 8.53 -2.84
N PRO A 20 7.66 7.19 -2.75
CA PRO A 20 6.96 6.55 -1.65
C PRO A 20 7.79 6.51 -0.37
N ASP A 21 7.14 6.75 0.77
CA ASP A 21 7.69 6.36 2.08
C ASP A 21 7.60 4.84 2.30
N ALA A 22 8.34 4.32 3.29
CA ALA A 22 8.40 2.87 3.55
C ALA A 22 7.02 2.23 3.78
N ARG A 23 6.09 2.96 4.42
CA ARG A 23 4.73 2.49 4.67
C ARG A 23 3.91 2.41 3.38
N THR A 24 4.06 3.39 2.51
CA THR A 24 3.36 3.47 1.23
C THR A 24 3.92 2.43 0.25
N SER A 25 5.24 2.21 0.22
CA SER A 25 5.85 1.12 -0.55
C SER A 25 5.34 -0.25 -0.13
N ALA A 26 5.25 -0.53 1.17
CA ALA A 26 4.72 -1.79 1.68
C ALA A 26 3.24 -2.00 1.29
N LEU A 27 2.43 -0.93 1.31
CA LEU A 27 1.04 -1.00 0.90
C LEU A 27 0.89 -1.23 -0.61
N VAL A 28 1.69 -0.55 -1.43
CA VAL A 28 1.75 -0.77 -2.89
C VAL A 28 2.15 -2.21 -3.20
N ALA A 29 3.18 -2.73 -2.53
CA ALA A 29 3.61 -4.12 -2.68
C ALA A 29 2.50 -5.11 -2.31
N LEU A 30 1.74 -4.87 -1.23
CA LEU A 30 0.61 -5.72 -0.84
C LEU A 30 -0.51 -5.69 -1.90
N VAL A 31 -0.90 -4.52 -2.38
CA VAL A 31 -1.95 -4.40 -3.41
C VAL A 31 -1.51 -5.08 -4.70
N HIS A 32 -0.23 -4.93 -5.08
CA HIS A 32 0.33 -5.57 -6.27
C HIS A 32 0.34 -7.10 -6.13
N ALA A 33 0.88 -7.62 -5.02
CA ALA A 33 0.99 -9.06 -4.76
C ALA A 33 -0.37 -9.76 -4.64
N THR A 34 -1.39 -9.06 -4.16
CA THR A 34 -2.76 -9.59 -4.01
C THR A 34 -3.63 -9.39 -5.25
N GLY A 35 -3.14 -8.68 -6.28
CA GLY A 35 -3.92 -8.40 -7.49
C GLY A 35 -5.10 -7.44 -7.27
N MET A 36 -5.10 -6.65 -6.20
CA MET A 36 -6.22 -5.77 -5.79
C MET A 36 -6.23 -4.42 -6.52
N HIS A 37 -5.61 -4.31 -7.71
CA HIS A 37 -5.56 -3.09 -8.50
C HIS A 37 -6.93 -2.44 -8.74
N PRO A 38 -8.02 -3.19 -9.07
CA PRO A 38 -9.34 -2.60 -9.30
C PRO A 38 -9.94 -1.92 -8.06
N GLN A 39 -9.62 -2.40 -6.86
CA GLN A 39 -10.10 -1.81 -5.59
C GLN A 39 -9.26 -0.61 -5.16
N ALA A 40 -7.96 -0.62 -5.46
CA ALA A 40 -7.06 0.48 -5.15
C ALA A 40 -7.23 1.66 -6.14
N PHE A 41 -7.43 1.35 -7.42
CA PHE A 41 -7.53 2.31 -8.53
C PHE A 41 -8.79 2.04 -9.37
N PRO A 42 -9.98 2.29 -8.81
CA PRO A 42 -11.23 2.06 -9.53
C PRO A 42 -11.29 2.93 -10.80
N GLY A 43 -11.70 2.32 -11.92
CA GLY A 43 -11.82 3.00 -13.21
C GLY A 43 -10.52 3.08 -14.03
N LEU A 44 -9.38 2.64 -13.49
CA LEU A 44 -8.12 2.59 -14.23
C LEU A 44 -7.82 1.16 -14.73
N PRO A 45 -7.38 1.00 -15.99
CA PRO A 45 -6.89 -0.27 -16.48
C PRO A 45 -5.65 -0.73 -15.68
N LYS A 46 -5.62 -2.00 -15.24
CA LYS A 46 -4.46 -2.58 -14.53
C LYS A 46 -3.13 -2.25 -15.21
N LYS A 47 -3.07 -2.38 -16.54
CA LYS A 47 -1.86 -2.10 -17.35
C LYS A 47 -1.25 -0.69 -17.17
N GLN A 48 -2.00 0.29 -16.66
CA GLN A 48 -1.51 1.65 -16.40
C GLN A 48 -0.83 1.78 -15.04
N VAL A 49 -1.27 1.00 -14.05
CA VAL A 49 -0.77 1.08 -12.67
C VAL A 49 0.23 -0.03 -12.34
N ASP A 50 0.07 -1.19 -12.96
CA ASP A 50 0.84 -2.40 -12.68
C ASP A 50 2.36 -2.22 -12.83
N PRO A 51 2.89 -1.57 -13.89
CA PRO A 51 4.34 -1.38 -14.04
C PRO A 51 4.93 -0.56 -12.90
N ARG A 52 4.30 0.57 -12.56
CA ARG A 52 4.78 1.44 -11.49
C ARG A 52 4.68 0.77 -10.12
N MET A 53 3.61 0.02 -9.87
CA MET A 53 3.47 -0.73 -8.63
C MET A 53 4.51 -1.86 -8.51
N ALA A 54 4.86 -2.51 -9.62
CA ALA A 54 5.91 -3.52 -9.67
C ALA A 54 7.29 -2.90 -9.37
N GLU A 55 7.62 -1.75 -9.97
CA GLU A 55 8.86 -1.02 -9.69
C GLU A 55 8.99 -0.66 -8.20
N ILE A 56 7.92 -0.14 -7.59
CA ILE A 56 7.91 0.24 -6.18
C ILE A 56 8.01 -0.99 -5.28
N ALA A 57 7.33 -2.08 -5.65
CA ALA A 57 7.45 -3.34 -4.95
C ALA A 57 8.90 -3.83 -5.00
N ASP A 58 9.48 -4.01 -6.19
CA ASP A 58 10.86 -4.49 -6.39
C ASP A 58 11.90 -3.62 -5.68
N GLY A 59 11.77 -2.29 -5.75
CA GLY A 59 12.64 -1.35 -5.05
C GLY A 59 12.54 -1.44 -3.52
N HIS A 60 11.38 -1.79 -2.98
CA HIS A 60 11.20 -2.04 -1.54
C HIS A 60 11.92 -3.32 -1.08
N TRP A 61 12.02 -4.34 -1.95
CA TRP A 61 12.67 -5.61 -1.63
C TRP A 61 14.20 -5.57 -1.71
N ALA A 62 14.79 -4.58 -2.39
CA ALA A 62 16.24 -4.47 -2.58
C ALA A 62 17.04 -4.27 -1.26
N GLY A 63 16.38 -3.92 -0.15
CA GLY A 63 17.02 -3.72 1.16
C GLY A 63 16.45 -4.55 2.31
N VAL A 64 15.41 -5.36 2.08
CA VAL A 64 14.59 -5.94 3.15
C VAL A 64 14.49 -7.47 2.99
N SER A 65 14.98 -8.23 3.96
CA SER A 65 14.88 -9.70 3.94
C SER A 65 13.41 -10.12 3.89
N VAL A 66 13.07 -11.17 3.11
CA VAL A 66 11.70 -11.73 2.99
C VAL A 66 11.04 -11.96 4.37
N ARG A 67 11.84 -12.34 5.38
CA ARG A 67 11.39 -12.53 6.76
C ARG A 67 10.97 -11.23 7.44
N GLU A 68 11.66 -10.14 7.14
CA GLU A 68 11.34 -8.79 7.61
C GLU A 68 10.08 -8.26 6.93
N ALA A 69 9.89 -8.55 5.65
CA ALA A 69 8.68 -8.18 4.95
C ALA A 69 7.44 -8.90 5.51
N ILE A 70 7.53 -10.19 5.83
CA ILE A 70 6.45 -10.92 6.51
C ILE A 70 6.18 -10.32 7.90
N ARG A 71 7.21 -9.97 8.67
CA ARG A 71 7.07 -9.30 9.97
C ARG A 71 6.40 -7.92 9.83
N ASN A 72 6.78 -7.13 8.83
CA ASN A 72 6.18 -5.83 8.55
C ASN A 72 4.73 -5.96 8.12
N LEU A 73 4.40 -6.99 7.34
CA LEU A 73 3.02 -7.32 6.99
C LEU A 73 2.19 -7.64 8.25
N GLN A 74 2.73 -8.49 9.13
CA GLN A 74 2.08 -8.86 10.40
C GLN A 74 1.95 -7.66 11.36
N ALA A 75 2.97 -6.81 11.45
CA ALA A 75 2.95 -5.60 12.26
C ALA A 75 1.94 -4.56 11.73
N ALA A 76 1.85 -4.40 10.41
CA ALA A 76 0.87 -3.52 9.78
C ALA A 76 -0.57 -3.98 10.05
N ILE A 77 -0.86 -5.28 9.93
CA ILE A 77 -2.17 -5.86 10.26
C ILE A 77 -2.51 -5.64 11.75
N THR A 78 -1.53 -5.82 12.63
CA THR A 78 -1.71 -5.62 14.08
C THR A 78 -1.90 -4.14 14.46
N THR A 79 -1.36 -3.21 13.67
CA THR A 79 -1.54 -1.77 13.90
C THR A 79 -2.91 -1.30 13.44
N VAL A 80 -3.47 -1.89 12.38
CA VAL A 80 -4.81 -1.55 11.87
C VAL A 80 -5.92 -1.94 12.87
N THR A 81 -5.73 -2.99 13.67
CA THR A 81 -6.71 -3.37 14.71
C THR A 81 -6.74 -2.42 15.92
N VAL A 82 -5.66 -1.67 16.19
CA VAL A 82 -5.62 -0.73 17.33
C VAL A 82 -6.39 0.57 17.03
N VAL A 83 -6.54 0.97 15.77
CA VAL A 83 -7.23 2.24 15.41
C VAL A 83 -8.77 2.08 15.38
N THR A 84 -9.29 0.85 15.40
CA THR A 84 -10.74 0.60 15.27
C THR A 84 -11.52 0.79 16.58
N VAL A 85 -10.87 0.97 17.74
CA VAL A 85 -11.59 1.02 19.04
C VAL A 85 -12.05 2.44 19.43
N LEU A 86 -11.63 3.51 18.75
CA LEU A 86 -12.01 4.88 19.16
C LEU A 86 -13.28 5.46 18.51
N SER A 87 -13.92 4.76 17.56
CA SER A 87 -15.07 5.33 16.82
C SER A 87 -16.41 4.61 17.05
N VAL A 88 -16.49 3.68 17.99
CA VAL A 88 -17.76 3.06 18.38
C VAL A 88 -17.94 3.12 19.88
N VAL A 89 -18.26 4.30 20.38
CA VAL A 89 -19.14 4.42 21.55
C VAL A 89 -20.19 5.48 21.18
N PRO A 90 -21.49 5.11 21.19
CA PRO A 90 -22.61 6.00 20.82
C PRO A 90 -22.82 7.16 21.79
#